data_AF-A0A8K0UI08-F1
#
_entry.id   AF-A0A8K0UI08-F1
#
_cell.length_a   1.000
_cell.length_b   1.000
_cell.length_c   1.000
_cell.angle_alpha   90.00
_cell.angle_beta   90.00
_cell.angle_gamma   90.00
#
_symmetry.space_group_name_H-M   'P 1'
#
loop_
_entity.id
_entity.type
_entity.pdbx_description
1 polymer ?
#
loop_
_entity_poly.entity_id
_entity_poly.type
_entity_poly.pdbx_seq_one_letter_code
_entity_poly.pdbx_strand_id
1 'polypeptide(L)'
;MTDTIIIRRITNPTDEEVDSMIAVCVAAYHGDQFTECAVGGDWNLHSAMRRTAIGAQQVGGENWVALHGDKIIAVAGWFPPGRALLDRKVSYLRVHDAFTYPSLLLGCSPEQAAAGWDAFVAKMPPALNQWWTKEFLPEFSQLSTESLGPGVKKDSWHLQTVATHPDYQRRGIATALLRHKEEMVASEGGAVIRSFINTEAGK
;
A
#
# COMPACT_ATOMS: atom_id res chain seq x y z
N MET A 1 -25.95 -5.75 -22.45
CA MET A 1 -25.50 -4.51 -21.79
C MET A 1 -23.99 -4.60 -21.74
N THR A 2 -23.27 -3.56 -22.16
CA THR A 2 -21.80 -3.58 -22.14
C THR A 2 -21.34 -3.52 -20.68
N ASP A 3 -20.72 -4.59 -20.20
CA ASP A 3 -20.03 -4.69 -18.91
C ASP A 3 -18.97 -3.58 -18.82
N THR A 4 -19.38 -2.43 -18.30
CA THR A 4 -18.56 -1.21 -18.30
C THR A 4 -17.75 -1.19 -17.03
N ILE A 5 -16.43 -1.13 -17.17
CA ILE A 5 -15.52 -0.93 -16.05
C ILE A 5 -15.37 0.56 -15.80
N ILE A 6 -15.59 0.99 -14.57
CA ILE A 6 -15.45 2.39 -14.14
C ILE A 6 -14.22 2.51 -13.24
N ILE A 7 -13.34 3.46 -13.55
CA ILE A 7 -12.22 3.82 -12.68
C ILE A 7 -12.62 5.05 -11.85
N ARG A 8 -12.42 5.00 -10.54
CA ARG A 8 -12.58 6.17 -9.68
C ARG A 8 -11.61 6.18 -8.50
N ARG A 9 -11.32 7.38 -8.02
CA ARG A 9 -10.74 7.58 -6.70
C ARG A 9 -11.78 7.30 -5.63
N ILE A 10 -11.37 6.63 -4.57
CA ILE A 10 -12.17 6.48 -3.36
C ILE A 10 -11.68 7.51 -2.34
N THR A 11 -12.59 8.34 -1.86
CA THR A 11 -12.37 9.33 -0.80
C THR A 11 -13.37 9.08 0.31
N ASN A 12 -12.92 9.04 1.57
CA ASN A 12 -13.75 8.73 2.74
C ASN A 12 -14.57 7.43 2.58
N PRO A 13 -13.90 6.28 2.34
CA PRO A 13 -14.61 5.03 2.12
C PRO A 13 -15.44 4.58 3.32
N THR A 14 -16.52 3.86 3.05
CA THR A 14 -17.19 3.05 4.08
C THR A 14 -16.33 1.87 4.48
N ASP A 15 -16.58 1.28 5.66
CA ASP A 15 -15.85 0.07 6.08
C ASP A 15 -16.03 -1.08 5.05
N GLU A 16 -17.20 -1.19 4.44
CA GLU A 16 -17.49 -2.16 3.37
C GLU A 16 -16.64 -1.95 2.11
N GLU A 17 -16.40 -0.69 1.71
CA GLU A 17 -15.49 -0.37 0.60
C GLU A 17 -14.04 -0.71 0.96
N VAL A 18 -13.63 -0.45 2.22
CA VAL A 18 -12.29 -0.83 2.68
C VAL A 18 -12.11 -2.34 2.70
N ASP A 19 -13.07 -3.07 3.23
CA ASP A 19 -13.05 -4.53 3.27
C ASP A 19 -13.07 -5.12 1.86
N SER A 20 -13.80 -4.51 0.93
CA SER A 20 -13.81 -4.90 -0.49
C SER A 20 -12.43 -4.69 -1.14
N MET A 21 -11.76 -3.55 -0.89
CA MET A 21 -10.40 -3.32 -1.37
C MET A 21 -9.40 -4.33 -0.80
N ILE A 22 -9.53 -4.65 0.48
CA ILE A 22 -8.70 -5.67 1.16
C ILE A 22 -8.95 -7.04 0.55
N ALA A 23 -10.20 -7.44 0.34
CA ALA A 23 -10.56 -8.73 -0.23
C ALA A 23 -9.97 -8.91 -1.64
N VAL A 24 -9.99 -7.87 -2.48
CA VAL A 24 -9.33 -7.89 -3.79
C VAL A 24 -7.83 -8.11 -3.66
N CYS A 25 -7.16 -7.41 -2.74
CA CYS A 25 -5.72 -7.60 -2.51
C CYS A 25 -5.42 -9.02 -1.98
N VAL A 26 -6.19 -9.49 -1.01
CA VAL A 26 -6.01 -10.82 -0.40
C VAL A 26 -6.14 -11.92 -1.46
N ALA A 27 -7.16 -11.83 -2.32
CA ALA A 27 -7.37 -12.78 -3.40
C ALA A 27 -6.26 -12.70 -4.47
N ALA A 28 -5.83 -11.49 -4.85
CA ALA A 28 -4.85 -11.29 -5.91
C ALA A 28 -3.42 -11.74 -5.51
N TYR A 29 -3.10 -11.66 -4.23
CA TYR A 29 -1.77 -11.92 -3.67
C TYR A 29 -1.68 -13.26 -2.92
N HIS A 30 -2.74 -14.06 -2.93
CA HIS A 30 -2.72 -15.34 -2.25
C HIS A 30 -1.66 -16.26 -2.87
N GLY A 31 -0.74 -16.75 -2.04
CA GLY A 31 0.36 -17.63 -2.45
C GLY A 31 1.58 -16.92 -3.06
N ASP A 32 1.62 -15.58 -3.12
CA ASP A 32 2.83 -14.89 -3.58
C ASP A 32 3.93 -14.86 -2.50
N GLN A 33 5.19 -14.97 -2.93
CA GLN A 33 6.36 -15.13 -2.05
C GLN A 33 6.58 -13.94 -1.12
N PHE A 34 6.40 -12.72 -1.61
CA PHE A 34 6.59 -11.55 -0.77
C PHE A 34 5.54 -11.51 0.34
N THR A 35 4.28 -11.74 0.01
CA THR A 35 3.21 -11.79 1.00
C THR A 35 3.48 -12.89 2.01
N GLU A 36 3.89 -14.08 1.58
CA GLU A 36 4.27 -15.18 2.48
C GLU A 36 5.35 -14.77 3.49
N CYS A 37 6.44 -14.13 3.02
CA CYS A 37 7.49 -13.59 3.87
C CYS A 37 6.96 -12.51 4.82
N ALA A 38 6.19 -11.56 4.27
CA ALA A 38 5.67 -10.39 4.98
C ALA A 38 4.67 -10.75 6.09
N VAL A 39 4.03 -11.92 6.00
CA VAL A 39 3.16 -12.46 7.05
C VAL A 39 3.82 -13.60 7.85
N GLY A 40 5.09 -13.89 7.61
CA GLY A 40 5.83 -14.96 8.30
C GLY A 40 5.20 -16.35 8.11
N GLY A 41 4.57 -16.59 6.95
CA GLY A 41 3.82 -17.82 6.65
C GLY A 41 2.42 -17.90 7.27
N ASP A 42 2.03 -16.99 8.17
CA ASP A 42 0.68 -16.96 8.76
C ASP A 42 -0.28 -16.11 7.91
N TRP A 43 -0.95 -16.78 6.96
CA TRP A 43 -1.91 -16.14 6.06
C TRP A 43 -3.12 -15.50 6.76
N ASN A 44 -3.38 -15.80 8.04
CA ASN A 44 -4.41 -15.10 8.82
C ASN A 44 -4.06 -13.62 9.06
N LEU A 45 -2.78 -13.25 8.95
CA LEU A 45 -2.32 -11.88 9.07
C LEU A 45 -2.47 -11.08 7.77
N HIS A 46 -2.72 -11.74 6.63
CA HIS A 46 -2.71 -11.10 5.31
C HIS A 46 -3.72 -9.95 5.22
N SER A 47 -4.96 -10.15 5.69
CA SER A 47 -5.98 -9.08 5.70
C SER A 47 -5.56 -7.89 6.56
N ALA A 48 -4.93 -8.13 7.72
CA ALA A 48 -4.43 -7.05 8.59
C ALA A 48 -3.27 -6.28 7.94
N MET A 49 -2.36 -6.99 7.27
CA MET A 49 -1.30 -6.38 6.47
C MET A 49 -1.88 -5.51 5.34
N ARG A 50 -2.90 -5.98 4.63
CA ARG A 50 -3.54 -5.20 3.56
C ARG A 50 -4.33 -4.00 4.11
N ARG A 51 -4.93 -4.11 5.29
CA ARG A 51 -5.53 -2.96 5.99
C ARG A 51 -4.49 -1.87 6.26
N THR A 52 -3.25 -2.24 6.62
CA THR A 52 -2.16 -1.25 6.80
C THR A 52 -1.92 -0.44 5.53
N ALA A 53 -1.73 -1.11 4.38
CA ALA A 53 -1.44 -0.42 3.13
C ALA A 53 -2.61 0.48 2.67
N ILE A 54 -3.83 -0.07 2.65
CA ILE A 54 -5.03 0.66 2.23
C ILE A 54 -5.32 1.83 3.18
N GLY A 55 -5.21 1.62 4.49
CA GLY A 55 -5.43 2.65 5.51
C GLY A 55 -4.39 3.77 5.42
N ALA A 56 -3.11 3.44 5.27
CA ALA A 56 -2.06 4.43 5.05
C ALA A 56 -2.31 5.28 3.80
N GLN A 57 -2.78 4.67 2.72
CA GLN A 57 -3.17 5.36 1.49
C GLN A 57 -4.38 6.27 1.67
N GLN A 58 -5.32 5.96 2.57
CA GLN A 58 -6.43 6.88 2.89
C GLN A 58 -5.95 8.12 3.64
N VAL A 59 -4.93 7.97 4.50
CA VAL A 59 -4.40 9.05 5.34
C VAL A 59 -3.40 9.93 4.59
N GLY A 60 -2.52 9.32 3.80
CA GLY A 60 -1.37 10.00 3.21
C GLY A 60 -1.28 9.95 1.71
N GLY A 61 -2.19 9.22 1.06
CA GLY A 61 -2.11 8.93 -0.36
C GLY A 61 -3.46 8.96 -1.05
N GLU A 62 -3.62 8.06 -2.01
CA GLU A 62 -4.85 7.88 -2.76
C GLU A 62 -5.11 6.40 -3.00
N ASN A 63 -6.36 5.99 -2.82
CA ASN A 63 -6.86 4.71 -3.31
C ASN A 63 -7.70 4.93 -4.56
N TRP A 64 -7.33 4.24 -5.62
CA TRP A 64 -8.05 4.18 -6.88
C TRP A 64 -8.58 2.77 -7.08
N VAL A 65 -9.80 2.65 -7.60
CA VAL A 65 -10.44 1.35 -7.83
C VAL A 65 -10.98 1.25 -9.24
N ALA A 66 -11.06 0.02 -9.73
CA ALA A 66 -11.90 -0.32 -10.88
C ALA A 66 -13.15 -1.04 -10.39
N LEU A 67 -14.31 -0.60 -10.84
CA LEU A 67 -15.61 -1.21 -10.55
C LEU A 67 -16.13 -1.94 -11.78
N HIS A 68 -16.75 -3.10 -11.56
CA HIS A 68 -17.61 -3.75 -12.53
C HIS A 68 -19.03 -3.84 -11.93
N GLY A 69 -19.93 -2.99 -12.41
CA GLY A 69 -21.17 -2.68 -11.68
C GLY A 69 -20.85 -1.90 -10.41
N ASP A 70 -21.35 -2.39 -9.27
CA ASP A 70 -21.07 -1.88 -7.92
C ASP A 70 -19.86 -2.56 -7.24
N LYS A 71 -19.35 -3.65 -7.83
CA LYS A 71 -18.27 -4.45 -7.26
C LYS A 71 -16.91 -3.85 -7.54
N ILE A 72 -16.12 -3.62 -6.48
CA ILE A 72 -14.68 -3.32 -6.60
C ILE A 72 -13.95 -4.60 -7.06
N ILE A 73 -13.25 -4.51 -8.19
CA ILE A 73 -12.55 -5.65 -8.81
C ILE A 73 -11.04 -5.44 -8.96
N ALA A 74 -10.57 -4.20 -8.80
CA ALA A 74 -9.15 -3.86 -8.78
C ALA A 74 -8.90 -2.64 -7.90
N VAL A 75 -7.68 -2.54 -7.35
CA VAL A 75 -7.24 -1.46 -6.47
C VAL A 75 -5.85 -1.02 -6.87
N ALA A 76 -5.59 0.29 -6.89
CA ALA A 76 -4.27 0.88 -7.03
C ALA A 76 -4.09 1.98 -5.97
N GLY A 77 -3.06 1.83 -5.15
CA GLY A 77 -2.77 2.72 -4.04
C GLY A 77 -1.48 3.49 -4.25
N TRP A 78 -1.54 4.81 -4.12
CA TRP A 78 -0.46 5.74 -4.49
C TRP A 78 -0.15 6.70 -3.34
N PHE A 79 1.10 7.15 -3.25
CA PHE A 79 1.48 8.29 -2.41
C PHE A 79 1.99 9.46 -3.28
N PRO A 80 1.60 10.70 -2.97
CA PRO A 80 2.16 11.89 -3.60
C PRO A 80 3.59 12.17 -3.10
N PRO A 81 4.32 13.09 -3.77
CA PRO A 81 5.58 13.61 -3.26
C PRO A 81 5.48 14.07 -1.80
N GLY A 82 6.53 13.79 -1.03
CA GLY A 82 6.64 14.06 0.40
C GLY A 82 5.92 13.07 1.31
N ARG A 83 5.13 12.12 0.75
CA ARG A 83 4.39 11.12 1.52
C ARG A 83 4.86 9.70 1.19
N ALA A 84 4.66 8.75 2.09
CA ALA A 84 4.95 7.33 1.88
C ALA A 84 4.18 6.43 2.87
N LEU A 85 4.25 5.12 2.65
CA LEU A 85 3.80 4.11 3.62
C LEU A 85 4.64 4.21 4.91
N LEU A 86 3.97 4.27 6.05
CA LEU A 86 4.54 4.48 7.38
C LEU A 86 5.41 5.75 7.46
N ASP A 87 5.02 6.81 6.72
CA ASP A 87 5.72 8.09 6.75
C ASP A 87 5.53 8.87 8.05
N ARG A 88 6.47 9.78 8.31
CA ARG A 88 6.41 10.74 9.40
C ARG A 88 5.92 12.09 8.90
N LYS A 89 4.99 12.74 9.59
CA LYS A 89 4.93 14.22 9.57
C LYS A 89 6.11 14.73 10.39
N VAL A 90 7.08 15.38 9.75
CA VAL A 90 8.39 15.79 10.31
C VAL A 90 8.33 16.64 11.60
N SER A 91 7.17 17.04 12.12
CA SER A 91 7.04 18.07 13.16
C SER A 91 6.86 17.64 14.63
N TYR A 92 6.81 16.35 15.01
CA TYR A 92 6.66 16.00 16.43
C TYR A 92 7.70 15.00 16.93
N LEU A 93 8.66 15.49 17.72
CA LEU A 93 9.42 14.71 18.69
C LEU A 93 9.19 15.38 20.06
N ARG A 94 8.45 14.71 20.94
CA ARG A 94 8.80 14.71 22.35
C ARG A 94 9.12 13.28 22.73
N VAL A 95 10.27 13.10 23.34
CA VAL A 95 10.94 11.83 23.63
C VAL A 95 10.15 10.94 24.63
N HIS A 96 8.95 11.35 25.04
CA HIS A 96 8.17 10.71 26.10
C HIS A 96 7.11 9.70 25.61
N ASP A 97 6.76 9.69 24.32
CA ASP A 97 5.64 8.87 23.82
C ASP A 97 6.06 7.49 23.25
N ALA A 98 7.37 7.21 23.18
CA ALA A 98 7.91 5.98 22.59
C ALA A 98 7.60 4.69 23.37
N PHE A 99 7.19 4.80 24.64
CA PHE A 99 6.78 3.65 25.45
C PHE A 99 5.30 3.28 25.27
N THR A 100 4.48 4.18 24.75
CA THR A 100 3.03 3.98 24.60
C THR A 100 2.65 3.46 23.21
N TYR A 101 3.45 3.78 22.17
CA TYR A 101 3.18 3.39 20.78
C TYR A 101 4.46 2.89 20.10
N PRO A 102 4.67 1.56 20.01
CA PRO A 102 5.81 0.97 19.32
C PRO A 102 5.94 1.41 17.85
N SER A 103 4.84 1.82 17.21
CA SER A 103 4.78 2.35 15.84
C SER A 103 5.51 3.68 15.64
N LEU A 104 5.71 4.47 16.70
CA LEU A 104 6.50 5.71 16.65
C LEU A 104 8.01 5.43 16.47
N LEU A 105 8.49 4.25 16.89
CA LEU A 105 9.89 3.85 16.69
C LEU A 105 10.23 3.56 15.22
N LEU A 106 9.20 3.38 14.37
CA LEU A 106 9.33 3.19 12.92
C LEU A 106 9.16 4.48 12.13
N GLY A 107 8.90 5.61 12.80
CA GLY A 107 8.61 6.87 12.13
C GLY A 107 7.22 6.95 11.49
N CYS A 108 6.32 6.00 11.77
CA CYS A 108 4.94 6.02 11.29
C CYS A 108 4.15 7.17 11.93
N SER A 109 3.37 7.91 11.13
CA SER A 109 2.43 8.90 11.64
C SER A 109 1.37 8.23 12.53
N PRO A 110 0.91 8.86 13.62
CA PRO A 110 -0.15 8.30 14.46
C PRO A 110 -1.42 7.96 13.67
N GLU A 111 -1.73 8.77 12.66
CA GLU A 111 -2.90 8.56 11.80
C GLU A 111 -2.75 7.31 10.93
N GLN A 112 -1.59 7.09 10.29
CA GLN A 112 -1.34 5.84 9.56
C GLN A 112 -1.25 4.63 10.49
N ALA A 113 -0.70 4.82 11.69
CA ALA A 113 -0.56 3.76 12.69
C ALA A 113 -1.95 3.22 13.09
N ALA A 114 -2.86 4.14 13.45
CA ALA A 114 -4.25 3.85 13.78
C ALA A 114 -5.05 3.31 12.58
N ALA A 115 -4.68 3.65 11.35
CA ALA A 115 -5.38 3.20 10.15
C ALA A 115 -5.16 1.71 9.80
N GLY A 116 -4.21 1.03 10.45
CA GLY A 116 -4.10 -0.43 10.35
C GLY A 116 -2.79 -1.04 10.85
N TRP A 117 -1.71 -0.27 10.95
CA TRP A 117 -0.40 -0.80 11.34
C TRP A 117 -0.38 -1.34 12.76
N ASP A 118 -0.95 -0.62 13.72
CA ASP A 118 -0.96 -1.05 15.13
C ASP A 118 -1.73 -2.37 15.29
N ALA A 119 -2.86 -2.53 14.58
CA ALA A 119 -3.64 -3.75 14.58
C ALA A 119 -2.90 -4.94 13.92
N PHE A 120 -2.06 -4.67 12.92
CA PHE A 120 -1.22 -5.70 12.30
C PHE A 120 -0.08 -6.11 13.22
N VAL A 121 0.66 -5.14 13.77
CA VAL A 121 1.77 -5.36 14.73
C VAL A 121 1.30 -6.13 15.97
N ALA A 122 0.13 -5.80 16.52
CA ALA A 122 -0.42 -6.46 17.69
C ALA A 122 -0.67 -7.98 17.49
N LYS A 123 -0.78 -8.42 16.24
CA LYS A 123 -0.98 -9.84 15.87
C LYS A 123 0.32 -10.55 15.48
N MET A 124 1.41 -9.81 15.26
CA MET A 124 2.68 -10.41 14.83
C MET A 124 3.36 -11.17 15.98
N PRO A 125 3.93 -12.36 15.69
CA PRO A 125 4.94 -12.94 16.56
C PRO A 125 6.15 -11.98 16.71
N PRO A 126 6.85 -11.99 17.85
CA PRO A 126 8.00 -11.10 18.08
C PRO A 126 9.08 -11.19 17.00
N ALA A 127 9.35 -12.39 16.46
CA ALA A 127 10.34 -12.58 15.40
C ALA A 127 9.94 -11.87 14.09
N LEU A 128 8.66 -11.96 13.69
CA LEU A 128 8.16 -11.29 12.49
C LEU A 128 8.21 -9.76 12.65
N ASN A 129 7.86 -9.25 13.83
CA ASN A 129 7.99 -7.83 14.13
C ASN A 129 9.46 -7.36 14.04
N GLN A 130 10.40 -8.13 14.58
CA GLN A 130 11.82 -7.80 14.49
C GLN A 130 12.32 -7.80 13.05
N TRP A 131 11.92 -8.79 12.24
CA TRP A 131 12.24 -8.83 10.82
C TRP A 131 11.72 -7.59 10.08
N TRP A 132 10.46 -7.21 10.28
CA TRP A 132 9.89 -6.00 9.69
C TRP A 132 10.67 -4.73 10.09
N THR A 133 10.98 -4.58 11.37
CA THR A 133 11.50 -3.33 11.94
C THR A 133 13.01 -3.16 11.79
N LYS A 134 13.77 -4.25 11.84
CA LYS A 134 15.25 -4.22 11.88
C LYS A 134 15.90 -4.64 10.57
N GLU A 135 15.19 -5.39 9.73
CA GLU A 135 15.75 -5.94 8.48
C GLU A 135 15.01 -5.33 7.29
N PHE A 136 13.74 -5.70 7.08
CA PHE A 136 13.02 -5.37 5.85
C PHE A 136 12.86 -3.87 5.60
N LEU A 137 12.32 -3.10 6.54
CA LEU A 137 12.08 -1.67 6.31
C LEU A 137 13.38 -0.87 6.11
N PRO A 138 14.44 -1.04 6.93
CA PRO A 138 15.73 -0.39 6.69
C PRO A 138 16.35 -0.77 5.34
N GLU A 139 16.41 -2.06 5.02
CA GLU A 139 17.02 -2.55 3.77
C GLU A 139 16.22 -2.09 2.55
N PHE A 140 14.89 -2.12 2.60
CA PHE A 140 14.05 -1.63 1.51
C PHE A 140 14.23 -0.13 1.27
N SER A 141 14.38 0.65 2.34
CA SER A 141 14.68 2.09 2.25
C SER A 141 16.05 2.35 1.61
N GLN A 142 17.06 1.59 2.01
CA GLN A 142 18.40 1.66 1.43
C GLN A 142 18.38 1.25 -0.05
N LEU A 143 17.82 0.10 -0.38
CA LEU A 143 17.70 -0.41 -1.75
C LEU A 143 16.95 0.58 -2.65
N SER A 144 15.88 1.20 -2.15
CA SER A 144 15.16 2.25 -2.87
C SER A 144 16.07 3.44 -3.19
N THR A 145 16.88 3.87 -2.24
CA THR A 145 17.81 5.00 -2.39
C THR A 145 18.93 4.67 -3.38
N GLU A 146 19.51 3.48 -3.30
CA GLU A 146 20.56 3.01 -4.20
C GLU A 146 20.05 2.83 -5.64
N SER A 147 18.84 2.30 -5.80
CA SER A 147 18.27 2.00 -7.11
C SER A 147 17.74 3.23 -7.83
N LEU A 148 17.10 4.15 -7.11
CA LEU A 148 16.40 5.29 -7.70
C LEU A 148 17.22 6.59 -7.61
N GLY A 149 18.19 6.65 -6.71
CA GLY A 149 18.90 7.87 -6.33
C GLY A 149 18.31 8.51 -5.07
N PRO A 150 19.12 9.25 -4.30
CA PRO A 150 18.65 9.98 -3.12
C PRO A 150 17.51 10.94 -3.44
N GLY A 151 16.46 10.95 -2.59
CA GLY A 151 15.32 11.86 -2.72
C GLY A 151 14.25 11.44 -3.73
N VAL A 152 14.63 10.72 -4.79
CA VAL A 152 13.76 10.42 -5.94
C VAL A 152 12.42 9.78 -5.57
N LYS A 153 12.39 8.82 -4.63
CA LYS A 153 11.13 8.22 -4.13
C LYS A 153 10.22 9.23 -3.42
N LYS A 154 10.81 10.16 -2.65
CA LYS A 154 10.06 11.19 -1.92
C LYS A 154 9.64 12.34 -2.83
N ASP A 155 10.35 12.59 -3.92
CA ASP A 155 10.05 13.68 -4.84
C ASP A 155 9.08 13.27 -5.95
N SER A 156 8.65 12.02 -5.97
CA SER A 156 7.78 11.45 -7.00
C SER A 156 6.50 10.86 -6.42
N TRP A 157 5.46 10.80 -7.26
CA TRP A 157 4.33 9.92 -6.99
C TRP A 157 4.81 8.47 -7.02
N HIS A 158 4.46 7.67 -6.01
CA HIS A 158 4.84 6.26 -6.01
C HIS A 158 3.69 5.30 -5.71
N LEU A 159 3.66 4.24 -6.51
CA LEU A 159 2.72 3.13 -6.36
C LEU A 159 3.16 2.24 -5.20
N GLN A 160 2.24 1.95 -4.27
CA GLN A 160 2.49 1.07 -3.13
C GLN A 160 1.67 -0.23 -3.23
N THR A 161 0.48 -0.20 -3.84
CA THR A 161 -0.39 -1.37 -4.00
C THR A 161 -0.97 -1.41 -5.40
N VAL A 162 -0.97 -2.56 -6.08
CA VAL A 162 -1.80 -2.78 -7.29
C VAL A 162 -2.31 -4.21 -7.34
N ALA A 163 -3.61 -4.38 -7.26
CA ALA A 163 -4.26 -5.69 -7.26
C ALA A 163 -5.42 -5.71 -8.24
N THR A 164 -5.62 -6.84 -8.91
CA THR A 164 -6.84 -7.14 -9.67
C THR A 164 -7.31 -8.51 -9.24
N HIS A 165 -8.59 -8.62 -8.89
CA HIS A 165 -9.20 -9.88 -8.46
C HIS A 165 -8.93 -10.98 -9.51
N PRO A 166 -8.58 -12.23 -9.11
CA PRO A 166 -8.20 -13.30 -10.02
C PRO A 166 -9.12 -13.47 -11.24
N ASP A 167 -10.44 -13.49 -11.03
CA ASP A 167 -11.45 -13.61 -12.10
C ASP A 167 -11.38 -12.50 -13.17
N TYR A 168 -10.75 -11.37 -12.85
CA TYR A 168 -10.64 -10.17 -13.69
C TYR A 168 -9.21 -9.91 -14.18
N GLN A 169 -8.24 -10.76 -13.82
CA GLN A 169 -6.86 -10.64 -14.26
C GLN A 169 -6.71 -10.91 -15.77
N ARG A 170 -5.56 -10.48 -16.33
CA ARG A 170 -5.23 -10.63 -17.77
C ARG A 170 -6.18 -9.90 -18.74
N ARG A 171 -6.95 -8.93 -18.24
CA ARG A 171 -7.87 -8.08 -19.03
C ARG A 171 -7.41 -6.62 -19.17
N GLY A 172 -6.17 -6.30 -18.77
CA GLY A 172 -5.62 -4.94 -18.85
C GLY A 172 -6.13 -3.95 -17.78
N ILE A 173 -6.87 -4.41 -16.77
CA ILE A 173 -7.51 -3.54 -15.75
C ILE A 173 -6.49 -2.83 -14.86
N ALA A 174 -5.51 -3.57 -14.33
CA ALA A 174 -4.40 -2.96 -13.60
C ALA A 174 -3.67 -1.92 -14.46
N THR A 175 -3.39 -2.24 -15.73
CA THR A 175 -2.76 -1.30 -16.68
C THR A 175 -3.60 -0.04 -16.87
N ALA A 176 -4.92 -0.17 -16.99
CA ALA A 176 -5.82 0.98 -17.11
C ALA A 176 -5.80 1.86 -15.85
N LEU A 177 -5.80 1.27 -14.65
CA LEU A 177 -5.65 2.02 -13.38
C LEU A 177 -4.34 2.79 -13.30
N LEU A 178 -3.23 2.14 -13.68
CA LEU A 178 -1.91 2.78 -13.64
C LEU A 178 -1.82 3.93 -14.63
N ARG A 179 -2.24 3.70 -15.89
CA ARG A 179 -2.24 4.74 -16.93
C ARG A 179 -3.09 5.93 -16.54
N HIS A 180 -4.28 5.70 -15.99
CA HIS A 180 -5.17 6.78 -15.57
C HIS A 180 -4.48 7.71 -14.57
N LYS A 181 -3.81 7.17 -13.54
CA LYS A 181 -3.10 7.98 -12.56
C LYS A 181 -1.86 8.65 -13.15
N GLU A 182 -1.12 7.96 -14.02
CA GLU A 182 0.06 8.52 -14.69
C GLU A 182 -0.28 9.69 -15.61
N GLU A 183 -1.36 9.58 -16.37
CA GLU A 183 -1.87 10.66 -17.23
C GLU A 183 -2.26 11.89 -16.39
N MET A 184 -2.92 11.68 -15.24
CA MET A 184 -3.22 12.77 -14.31
C MET A 184 -1.95 13.45 -13.79
N VAL A 185 -0.99 12.68 -13.29
CA VAL A 185 0.26 13.23 -12.75
C VAL A 185 1.06 13.96 -13.84
N ALA A 186 1.11 13.41 -15.06
CA ALA A 186 1.76 14.05 -16.19
C ALA A 186 1.09 15.37 -16.58
N SER A 187 -0.25 15.43 -16.54
CA SER A 187 -0.99 16.67 -16.81
C SER A 187 -0.73 17.79 -15.78
N GLU A 188 -0.31 17.42 -14.57
CA GLU A 188 0.07 18.32 -13.49
C GLU A 188 1.59 18.64 -13.47
N GLY A 189 2.37 18.09 -14.42
CA GLY A 189 3.82 18.27 -14.50
C GLY A 189 4.63 17.47 -13.48
N GLY A 190 4.04 16.45 -12.85
CA GLY A 190 4.70 15.60 -11.86
C GLY A 190 5.44 14.39 -12.46
N ALA A 191 6.30 13.77 -11.64
CA ALA A 191 6.97 12.51 -11.96
C ALA A 191 6.31 11.32 -11.25
N VAL A 192 6.33 10.14 -11.89
CA VAL A 192 5.78 8.89 -11.35
C VAL A 192 6.86 7.82 -11.27
N ILE A 193 6.90 7.12 -10.14
CA ILE A 193 7.72 5.93 -9.92
C ILE A 193 6.79 4.76 -9.61
N ARG A 194 6.94 3.69 -10.37
CA ARG A 194 6.30 2.43 -10.03
C ARG A 194 7.25 1.61 -9.14
N SER A 195 7.23 1.86 -7.83
CA SER A 195 7.99 1.00 -6.89
C SER A 195 7.22 -0.30 -6.67
N PHE A 196 7.52 -1.32 -7.47
CA PHE A 196 6.92 -2.64 -7.32
C PHE A 196 7.69 -3.46 -6.29
N ILE A 197 6.99 -4.06 -5.33
CA ILE A 197 7.53 -5.16 -4.50
C ILE A 197 7.00 -6.52 -5.00
N ASN A 198 5.86 -6.54 -5.71
CA ASN A 198 5.25 -7.77 -6.24
C ASN A 198 5.15 -7.75 -7.77
N THR A 199 6.19 -8.26 -8.43
CA THR A 199 6.08 -8.75 -9.81
C THR A 199 6.51 -10.21 -9.85
N GLU A 200 5.65 -11.10 -9.36
CA GLU A 200 5.51 -12.36 -10.08
C GLU A 200 4.59 -12.08 -11.27
N ALA A 201 5.18 -11.55 -12.34
CA ALA A 201 4.58 -11.69 -13.65
C ALA A 201 4.52 -13.20 -13.90
N GLY A 202 3.34 -13.80 -13.69
CA GLY A 202 3.11 -15.22 -13.84
C GLY A 202 3.80 -15.75 -15.08
N LYS A 203 4.66 -16.75 -14.87
CA LYS A 203 5.08 -17.68 -15.91
C LYS A 203 3.87 -18.46 -16.39
#